data_AF-B7Q103-F1
#
_entry.id   AF-B7Q103-F1
#
_cell.length_a   1.000
_cell.length_b   1.000
_cell.length_c   1.000
_cell.angle_alpha   90.00
_cell.angle_beta   90.00
_cell.angle_gamma   90.00
#
_symmetry.space_group_name_H-M   'P 1'
#
loop_
_entity.id
_entity.type
_entity.pdbx_description
1 polymer ?
#
loop_
_entity_poly.entity_id
_entity_poly.type
_entity_poly.pdbx_seq_one_letter_code
_entity_poly.pdbx_strand_id
1 'polypeptide(L)' 'MRKLVLLSVAYSANVGGTGTLVGTAPNVILKGLLDERFKDSDDLTFAMWMVYSVPPMLVIIIVAWTYVQYLLQKLT' A
#
# COMPACT_ATOMS: atom_id res chain seq x y z
N MET A 1 11.57 12.76 -18.90
CA MET A 1 10.19 13.09 -18.47
C MET A 1 9.22 11.91 -18.55
N ARG A 2 8.86 11.36 -19.74
CA ARG A 2 7.80 10.32 -19.86
C ARG A 2 8.05 9.05 -19.03
N LYS A 3 9.28 8.53 -19.03
CA LYS A 3 9.67 7.32 -18.24
C LYS A 3 9.52 7.54 -16.73
N LEU A 4 9.79 8.75 -16.25
CA LEU A 4 9.78 9.11 -14.84
C LEU A 4 8.35 9.12 -14.29
N VAL A 5 7.42 9.74 -15.02
CA VAL A 5 6.01 9.76 -14.65
C VAL A 5 5.42 8.36 -14.63
N LEU A 6 5.73 7.52 -15.63
CA LEU A 6 5.25 6.14 -15.68
C LEU A 6 5.76 5.30 -14.49
N LEU A 7 7.04 5.43 -14.14
CA LEU A 7 7.62 4.70 -13.00
C LEU A 7 7.00 5.16 -11.67
N SER A 8 6.87 6.47 -11.47
CA SER A 8 6.25 7.03 -10.26
C SER A 8 4.80 6.60 -10.10
N VAL A 9 4.03 6.54 -11.19
CA VAL A 9 2.63 6.08 -11.17
C VAL A 9 2.56 4.59 -10.86
N ALA A 10 3.41 3.76 -11.46
CA ALA A 10 3.45 2.32 -11.18
C ALA A 10 3.78 2.02 -9.72
N TYR A 11 4.78 2.71 -9.14
CA TYR A 11 5.10 2.56 -7.71
C TYR A 11 3.96 3.04 -6.81
N SER A 12 3.36 4.19 -7.13
CA SER A 12 2.22 4.72 -6.36
C SER A 12 1.01 3.79 -6.40
N ALA A 13 0.73 3.14 -7.54
CA ALA A 13 -0.37 2.21 -7.69
C ALA A 13 -0.16 0.95 -6.81
N ASN A 14 1.05 0.39 -6.81
CA ASN A 14 1.37 -0.78 -5.99
C ASN A 14 1.30 -0.47 -4.49
N VAL A 15 1.86 0.66 -4.06
CA VAL A 15 1.85 1.06 -2.64
C VAL A 15 0.43 1.46 -2.22
N GLY A 16 -0.33 2.14 -3.08
CA GLY A 16 -1.73 2.50 -2.82
C GLY A 16 -2.63 1.27 -2.59
N GLY A 17 -2.35 0.17 -3.28
CA GLY A 17 -3.08 -1.10 -3.08
C GLY A 17 -2.93 -1.67 -1.67
N THR A 18 -1.83 -1.43 -0.97
CA THR A 18 -1.61 -2.01 0.37
C THR A 18 -2.36 -1.26 1.48
N GLY A 19 -2.76 0.00 1.24
CA GLY A 19 -3.42 0.85 2.24
C GLY A 19 -4.85 0.42 2.59
N THR A 20 -5.51 -0.36 1.73
CA THR A 20 -6.87 -0.86 1.99
C THR A 20 -6.89 -2.36 2.14
N LEU A 21 -7.89 -2.87 2.85
CA LEU A 21 -8.05 -4.30 3.10
C LEU A 21 -8.34 -5.09 1.81
N VAL A 22 -8.94 -4.43 0.80
CA VAL A 22 -9.33 -5.05 -0.49
C VAL A 22 -8.28 -4.82 -1.59
N GLY A 23 -7.32 -3.91 -1.37
CA GLY A 23 -6.44 -3.46 -2.45
C GLY A 23 -5.37 -4.47 -2.87
N THR A 24 -5.05 -5.49 -2.05
CA THR A 24 -4.17 -6.60 -2.44
C THR A 24 -4.70 -7.95 -1.97
N ALA A 25 -4.44 -9.01 -2.76
CA ALA A 25 -4.88 -10.37 -2.45
C ALA A 25 -4.45 -10.88 -1.06
N PRO A 26 -3.22 -10.61 -0.57
CA PRO A 26 -2.80 -11.04 0.77
C PRO A 26 -3.67 -10.45 1.89
N ASN A 27 -4.08 -9.18 1.79
CA ASN A 27 -4.90 -8.52 2.82
C ASN A 27 -6.29 -9.16 2.91
N VAL A 28 -6.88 -9.53 1.76
CA VAL A 28 -8.19 -10.19 1.69
C VAL A 28 -8.12 -11.62 2.24
N ILE A 29 -7.08 -12.37 1.86
CA ILE A 29 -6.88 -13.74 2.36
C ILE A 29 -6.64 -13.73 3.87
N LEU A 30 -5.85 -12.77 4.38
CA LEU A 30 -5.62 -12.58 5.81
C LEU A 30 -6.94 -12.36 6.56
N LYS A 31 -7.80 -11.47 6.05
CA LYS A 31 -9.13 -11.24 6.63
C LYS A 31 -9.95 -12.53 6.65
N GLY A 32 -10.03 -13.24 5.52
CA GLY A 32 -10.79 -14.49 5.44
C GLY A 32 -10.29 -15.57 6.42
N LEU A 33 -8.97 -15.66 6.62
CA LEU A 33 -8.37 -16.60 7.57
C LEU A 33 -8.67 -16.20 9.03
N LEU A 34 -8.61 -14.90 9.34
CA LEU A 34 -8.97 -14.37 10.66
C LEU A 34 -10.46 -14.63 10.95
N ASP A 35 -11.34 -14.32 10.01
CA ASP A 35 -12.78 -14.55 10.13
C ASP A 35 -13.11 -16.05 10.31
N GLU A 36 -12.34 -16.96 9.68
CA GLU A 36 -12.54 -18.42 9.83
C GLU A 36 -12.09 -18.93 11.20
N ARG A 37 -10.90 -18.50 11.66
CA ARG A 37 -10.20 -19.01 12.84
C ARG A 37 -10.64 -18.35 14.15
N PHE A 38 -11.09 -17.09 14.09
CA PHE A 38 -11.35 -16.23 15.26
C PHE A 38 -12.77 -15.67 15.22
N LYS A 39 -13.77 -16.54 15.02
CA LYS A 39 -15.20 -16.20 14.85
C LYS A 39 -15.81 -15.29 15.93
N ASP A 40 -15.25 -15.27 17.14
CA ASP A 40 -15.75 -14.47 18.28
C ASP A 40 -15.08 -13.07 18.40
N SER A 41 -14.09 -12.76 17.56
CA SER A 41 -13.32 -11.51 17.63
C SER A 41 -13.62 -10.68 16.39
N ASP A 42 -14.57 -9.77 16.52
CA ASP A 42 -15.01 -8.78 15.52
C ASP A 42 -13.95 -7.68 15.26
N ASP A 43 -12.67 -8.00 15.44
CA ASP A 43 -11.63 -7.01 15.68
C ASP A 43 -11.11 -6.36 14.38
N LEU A 44 -11.16 -7.07 13.25
CA LEU A 44 -10.59 -6.58 11.99
C LEU A 44 -11.63 -5.94 11.05
N THR A 45 -12.12 -4.77 11.46
CA THR A 45 -12.97 -3.94 10.59
C THR A 45 -12.16 -3.24 9.49
N PHE A 46 -12.77 -3.02 8.32
CA PHE A 46 -12.15 -2.28 7.19
C PHE A 46 -11.58 -0.91 7.61
N ALA A 47 -12.30 -0.17 8.44
CA ALA A 47 -11.87 1.12 8.99
C ALA A 47 -10.61 1.00 9.86
N MET A 48 -10.53 -0.02 10.72
CA MET A 48 -9.36 -0.27 11.58
C MET A 48 -8.12 -0.56 10.72
N TRP A 49 -8.27 -1.39 9.67
CA TRP A 49 -7.18 -1.66 8.74
C TRP A 49 -6.70 -0.41 8.03
N MET A 50 -7.62 0.46 7.58
CA MET A 50 -7.24 1.72 6.93
C MET A 50 -6.52 2.66 7.90
N VAL A 51 -7.00 2.82 9.13
CA VAL A 51 -6.33 3.67 10.13
C VAL A 51 -4.93 3.16 10.44
N TYR A 52 -4.72 1.85 10.44
CA TYR A 52 -3.41 1.24 10.62
C TYR A 52 -2.50 1.36 9.38
N SER A 53 -3.04 1.12 8.19
CA SER A 53 -2.25 0.93 6.96
C SER A 53 -2.06 2.20 6.14
N VAL A 54 -2.97 3.16 6.22
CA VAL A 54 -2.90 4.43 5.46
C VAL A 54 -1.73 5.32 5.90
N PRO A 55 -1.46 5.53 7.21
CA PRO A 55 -0.32 6.35 7.64
C PRO A 55 1.03 5.85 7.10
N PRO A 56 1.42 4.56 7.26
CA PRO A 56 2.68 4.07 6.71
C PRO A 56 2.67 4.06 5.18
N MET A 57 1.52 3.80 4.53
CA MET A 57 1.40 3.89 3.06
C MET A 57 1.76 5.29 2.55
N LEU A 58 1.25 6.35 3.17
CA LEU A 58 1.55 7.73 2.77
C LEU A 58 3.04 8.06 2.93
N VAL A 59 3.65 7.62 4.04
CA VAL A 59 5.10 7.79 4.27
C VAL A 59 5.90 7.09 3.18
N ILE A 60 5.54 5.85 2.85
CA ILE A 60 6.23 5.07 1.80
C ILE A 60 6.05 5.72 0.42
N ILE A 61 4.89 6.29 0.10
CA ILE A 61 4.67 6.99 -1.17
C ILE A 61 5.61 8.21 -1.28
N ILE A 62 5.76 9.00 -0.22
CA ILE A 62 6.64 10.17 -0.21
C ILE A 62 8.11 9.73 -0.36
N VAL A 63 8.52 8.69 0.35
CA VAL A 63 9.88 8.13 0.26
C VAL A 63 10.13 7.54 -1.15
N ALA A 64 9.18 6.79 -1.71
CA ALA A 64 9.30 6.21 -3.04
C ALA A 64 9.40 7.30 -4.12
N TRP A 65 8.59 8.36 -4.01
CA TRP A 65 8.67 9.49 -4.94
C TRP A 65 10.04 10.17 -4.86
N THR A 66 10.50 10.57 -3.67
CA THR A 66 11.81 11.21 -3.51
C THR A 66 12.96 10.31 -4.00
N TYR A 67 12.86 9.00 -3.74
CA TYR A 67 13.84 8.01 -4.22
C TYR A 67 13.86 7.92 -5.76
N VAL A 68 12.71 7.81 -6.41
CA VAL A 68 12.62 7.73 -7.88
C VAL A 68 13.15 9.02 -8.54
N GLN A 69 12.89 10.19 -7.95
CA GLN A 69 13.42 11.47 -8.44
C GLN A 69 14.94 11.53 -8.33
N TYR A 70 15.50 11.16 -7.17
CA TYR A 70 16.95 11.14 -6.96
C TYR A 70 17.67 10.13 -7.86
N LEU A 71 17.11 8.92 -7.99
CA LEU A 71 17.67 7.86 -8.84
C LEU A 71 17.73 8.29 -10.31
N LEU A 72 16.67 8.93 -10.82
CA LEU A 72 16.61 9.34 -12.23
C LEU A 72 17.43 10.60 -12.54
N GLN A 73 17.59 11.50 -11.57
CA GLN A 73 18.58 12.59 -11.67
C GLN A 73 20.01 12.07 -11.79
N LYS A 74 20.33 10.93 -11.16
CA LYS A 74 21.65 10.29 -11.25
C LYS A 74 21.89 9.53 -12.56
N LEU A 75 20.82 9.17 -13.28
CA LEU A 75 20.86 8.34 -14.49
C LEU A 75 20.86 9.16 -15.80
N THR A 76 20.64 10.48 -15.71
CA THR A 76 20.64 11.43 -16.85
C THR A 76 21.85 12.33 -16.74
#